data_AF-A0A2R7KIF5-F1
#
_entry.id   AF-A0A2R7KIF5-F1
#
_cell.length_a   1.000
_cell.length_b   1.000
_cell.length_c   1.000
_cell.angle_alpha   90.00
_cell.angle_beta   90.00
_cell.angle_gamma   90.00
#
_symmetry.space_group_name_H-M   'P 1'
#
loop_
_entity.id
_entity.type
_entity.pdbx_description
1 polymer ?
#
loop_
_entity_poly.entity_id
_entity_poly.type
_entity_poly.pdbx_seq_one_letter_code
_entity_poly.pdbx_strand_id
1 'polypeptide(L)' 'MSKRDLKKYLGELNKTQLEEQILELYEKFSPVKTYYDFVFNPKEDKLLQECKVKISQEYFPIKK' A
#
# COMPACT_ATOMS: atom_id res chain seq x y z
N MET A 1 -9.09 -16.46 -13.98
CA MET A 1 -9.85 -15.78 -12.92
C MET A 1 -9.97 -14.31 -13.30
N SER A 2 -11.14 -13.91 -13.76
CA SER A 2 -11.44 -12.51 -14.06
C SER A 2 -11.80 -11.74 -12.79
N LYS A 3 -11.79 -10.40 -12.86
CA LYS A 3 -12.30 -9.53 -11.78
C LYS A 3 -13.73 -9.91 -11.35
N ARG A 4 -14.53 -10.49 -12.26
CA ARG A 4 -15.88 -10.99 -11.98
C ARG A 4 -15.87 -12.23 -11.09
N ASP A 5 -14.98 -13.18 -11.37
CA ASP A 5 -14.89 -14.43 -10.60
C ASP A 5 -14.39 -14.16 -9.18
N LEU A 6 -13.43 -13.24 -9.03
CA LEU A 6 -12.98 -12.78 -7.72
C LEU A 6 -14.11 -12.12 -6.93
N LYS A 7 -14.92 -11.26 -7.58
CA LYS A 7 -16.05 -10.62 -6.90
C LYS A 7 -17.09 -11.63 -6.43
N LYS A 8 -17.35 -12.68 -7.21
CA LYS A 8 -18.26 -13.76 -6.81
C LYS A 8 -17.72 -14.51 -5.59
N TYR A 9 -16.44 -14.90 -5.63
CA TYR A 9 -15.76 -15.56 -4.53
C TYR A 9 -15.80 -14.74 -3.23
N LEU A 10 -15.48 -13.44 -3.28
CA LEU A 10 -15.54 -12.56 -2.11
C LEU A 10 -16.95 -12.41 -1.54
N GLY A 11 -17.99 -12.52 -2.39
CA GLY A 11 -19.39 -12.46 -1.96
C GLY A 11 -19.88 -13.75 -1.27
N GLU A 12 -19.17 -14.86 -1.42
CA GLU A 12 -19.48 -16.14 -0.78
C GLU A 12 -18.82 -16.27 0.60
N LEU A 13 -17.87 -15.38 0.94
CA LEU A 13 -17.12 -15.40 2.20
C LEU A 13 -17.88 -14.69 3.33
N ASN A 14 -17.69 -15.17 4.55
CA ASN A 14 -18.15 -14.50 5.75
C ASN A 14 -17.18 -13.39 6.20
N LYS A 15 -17.63 -12.54 7.14
CA LYS A 15 -16.84 -11.40 7.63
C LYS A 15 -15.47 -11.79 8.18
N THR A 16 -15.40 -12.88 8.94
CA THR A 16 -14.15 -13.37 9.54
C THR A 16 -13.16 -13.86 8.46
N GLN A 17 -13.64 -14.60 7.47
CA GLN A 17 -12.81 -15.06 6.35
C GLN A 17 -12.27 -13.90 5.52
N LEU A 18 -13.06 -12.85 5.32
CA LEU A 18 -12.61 -11.64 4.63
C LEU A 18 -11.54 -10.89 5.45
N GLU A 19 -11.72 -10.78 6.76
CA GLU A 19 -10.74 -10.16 7.67
C GLU A 19 -9.41 -10.92 7.64
N GLU A 20 -9.44 -12.25 7.76
CA GLU A 20 -8.25 -13.10 7.66
C GLU A 20 -7.55 -12.93 6.30
N GLN A 21 -8.30 -12.93 5.21
CA GLN A 21 -7.73 -12.76 3.88
C GLN A 21 -7.06 -11.39 3.71
N ILE A 22 -7.66 -10.31 4.25
CA ILE A 22 -7.05 -8.97 4.21
C ILE A 22 -5.78 -8.90 5.08
N LEU A 23 -5.78 -9.51 6.26
CA LEU A 23 -4.60 -9.61 7.11
C LEU A 23 -3.47 -10.39 6.43
N GLU A 24 -3.81 -11.50 5.78
CA GLU A 24 -2.85 -12.28 4.99
C GLU A 24 -2.28 -11.47 3.82
N LEU A 25 -3.11 -10.67 3.14
CA LEU A 25 -2.64 -9.75 2.10
C LEU A 25 -1.72 -8.66 2.68
N TYR A 26 -2.04 -8.13 3.86
CA TYR A 26 -1.22 -7.15 4.55
C TYR A 26 0.14 -7.71 4.94
N GLU A 27 0.21 -8.95 5.42
CA GLU A 27 1.46 -9.60 5.80
C GLU A 27 2.31 -10.03 4.60
N LYS A 28 1.67 -10.55 3.54
CA LYS A 28 2.39 -11.07 2.36
C LYS A 28 2.85 -9.98 1.40
N PHE A 29 2.10 -8.88 1.26
CA PHE A 29 2.36 -7.86 0.25
C PHE A 29 2.73 -6.51 0.87
N SER A 30 4.01 -6.15 0.75
CA SER A 30 4.54 -4.85 1.17
C SER A 30 3.74 -3.63 0.64
N PRO A 31 3.23 -3.62 -0.62
CA PRO A 31 2.38 -2.52 -1.09
C PRO A 31 1.06 -2.38 -0.31
N VAL A 32 0.44 -3.50 0.08
CA VAL A 32 -0.81 -3.51 0.86
C VAL A 32 -0.54 -2.95 2.26
N LYS A 33 0.55 -3.40 2.88
CA LYS A 33 1.02 -2.83 4.15
C LYS A 33 1.26 -1.32 4.06
N THR A 34 1.98 -0.87 3.04
CA THR A 34 2.28 0.55 2.82
C THR A 34 0.99 1.37 2.66
N TYR A 35 0.01 0.84 1.92
CA TYR A 35 -1.29 1.49 1.77
C TYR A 35 -2.00 1.66 3.13
N TYR A 36 -2.09 0.59 3.93
CA TYR A 36 -2.75 0.65 5.24
C TYR A 36 -1.97 1.50 6.25
N ASP A 37 -0.64 1.43 6.26
CA ASP A 37 0.23 2.26 7.09
C ASP A 37 0.01 3.75 6.80
N PHE A 38 -0.17 4.11 5.52
CA PHE A 38 -0.51 5.47 5.11
C PHE A 38 -1.93 5.87 5.52
N VAL A 39 -2.93 4.99 5.35
CA VAL A 39 -4.32 5.26 5.75
C VAL A 39 -4.43 5.48 7.26
N PHE A 40 -3.70 4.70 8.07
CA PHE A 40 -3.72 4.85 9.53
C PHE A 40 -2.87 6.02 10.04
N ASN A 41 -1.79 6.34 9.34
CA ASN A 41 -0.88 7.42 9.72
C ASN A 41 -0.40 8.19 8.49
N PRO A 42 -1.24 9.11 7.96
CA PRO A 42 -0.92 9.87 6.78
C PRO A 42 0.14 10.91 7.13
N LYS A 43 1.42 10.50 7.08
CA LYS A 43 2.58 11.40 7.22
C LYS A 43 2.86 12.13 5.91
N GLU A 44 1.83 12.75 5.34
CA GLU A 44 1.87 13.38 4.02
C GLU A 44 3.00 14.40 3.91
N ASP A 45 3.19 15.24 4.93
CA ASP A 45 4.26 16.24 4.95
C ASP A 45 5.65 15.60 4.85
N LYS A 46 5.87 14.49 5.57
CA LYS A 46 7.15 13.77 5.58
C LYS A 46 7.41 13.11 4.23
N LEU A 47 6.40 12.46 3.66
CA LEU A 47 6.46 11.84 2.34
C LEU A 47 6.74 12.88 1.26
N LEU A 48 6.08 14.03 1.31
CA LEU A 48 6.29 15.13 0.39
C LEU A 48 7.72 15.65 0.46
N GLN A 49 8.26 15.83 1.67
CA GLN A 49 9.65 16.25 1.88
C GLN A 49 10.65 15.20 1.36
N GLU A 50 10.44 13.92 1.66
CA GLU A 50 11.31 12.84 1.16
C GLU A 50 11.31 12.76 -0.37
N CYS A 51 10.16 12.93 -1.01
CA CYS A 51 10.05 12.99 -2.47
C CYS A 51 10.76 14.23 -3.04
N LYS A 52 10.58 15.42 -2.44
CA LYS A 52 11.29 16.64 -2.84
C LYS A 52 12.81 16.47 -2.76
N VAL A 53 13.31 15.83 -1.70
CA VAL A 53 14.74 15.54 -1.54
C VAL A 53 15.24 14.58 -2.63
N LYS A 54 14.53 13.47 -2.88
CA LYS A 54 14.89 12.51 -3.93
C LYS A 54 14.93 13.16 -5.32
N ILE A 55 13.91 13.94 -5.66
CA ILE A 55 13.87 14.70 -6.92
C ILE A 55 15.05 15.68 -6.98
N SER A 56 15.30 16.43 -5.90
CA SER A 56 16.43 17.36 -5.86
C SER A 56 17.78 16.65 -6.05
N GLN A 57 17.97 15.45 -5.50
CA GLN A 57 19.20 14.68 -5.66
C GLN A 57 19.38 14.14 -7.09
N GLU A 58 18.30 13.76 -7.75
CA GLU A 58 18.32 13.27 -9.13
C GLU A 58 18.68 14.39 -10.12
N TYR A 59 18.07 15.58 -9.96
CA TYR A 59 18.27 16.71 -10.86
C TYR A 59 19.47 17.59 -10.49
N PHE A 60 19.84 17.64 -9.21
CA PHE A 60 20.97 18.43 -8.69
C PHE A 60 21.86 17.55 -7.80
N PRO A 61 22.52 16.53 -8.38
CA PRO A 61 23.39 15.65 -7.61
C PRO A 61 24.53 16.47 -7.02
N ILE A 62 24.60 16.49 -5.68
CA ILE A 62 25.72 17.08 -4.96
C ILE A 62 26.92 16.16 -5.20
N LYS A 63 27.71 16.47 -6.24
CA LYS A 63 28.95 15.75 -6.52
C LYS A 63 29.83 15.78 -5.26
N LYS A 64 30.30 14.60 -4.83
CA LYS A 64 31.48 14.49 -3.97
C LYS A 64 32.73 14.80 -4.79
#